data_AF-A0A842L1D9-F1
#
_entry.id   AF-A0A842L1D9-F1
#
_cell.length_a   1.000
_cell.length_b   1.000
_cell.length_c   1.000
_cell.angle_alpha   90.00
_cell.angle_beta   90.00
_cell.angle_gamma   90.00
#
_symmetry.space_group_name_H-M   'P 1'
#
loop_
_entity.id
_entity.type
_entity.pdbx_description
1 polymer ?
#
loop_
_entity_poly.entity_id
_entity_poly.type
_entity_poly.pdbx_seq_one_letter_code
_entity_poly.pdbx_strand_id
1 'polypeptide(L)'
;MKLKGIRPSNFGGVPLLIVILAFVFMIGGTELLSWWMLIIGWVLIFASGGISAEIKNDTLILRYGFGLLPIKLKAEDIEEVLVLNRLEKGVLLRYFPGIGAAYMGMLIYVLCRYFTFPGNLLPGYYFGALGMIVISSSVLISLAIPPGKTRHKLLTAGFIFVVSAFLLGFKVRAVDLIPIVVVLGMIALWTVYDMDIQDYIVLKTRKGKYLLTSNAPRNKVEKAIKAVMEALSDD
;
A
#
# COMPACT_ATOMS: atom_id res chain seq x y z
N MET A 1 -11.63 19.77 13.01
CA MET A 1 -10.27 19.56 13.55
C MET A 1 -9.46 18.61 12.66
N LYS A 2 -8.25 18.99 12.24
CA LYS A 2 -7.35 18.11 11.45
C LYS A 2 -6.59 17.15 12.38
N LEU A 3 -6.59 15.86 12.05
CA LEU A 3 -5.89 14.84 12.83
C LEU A 3 -4.41 14.83 12.44
N LYS A 4 -3.56 15.46 13.27
CA LYS A 4 -2.12 15.54 13.01
C LYS A 4 -1.49 14.14 13.13
N GLY A 5 -0.82 13.72 12.06
CA GLY A 5 -0.09 12.45 12.03
C GLY A 5 -0.97 11.21 11.85
N ILE A 6 -2.23 11.37 11.41
CA ILE A 6 -3.13 10.27 11.03
C ILE A 6 -3.38 10.34 9.52
N ARG A 7 -3.16 9.22 8.84
CA ARG A 7 -3.35 9.08 7.39
C ARG A 7 -4.25 7.89 7.05
N PRO A 8 -5.15 8.01 6.07
CA PRO A 8 -5.88 6.86 5.58
C PRO A 8 -4.97 5.92 4.76
N SER A 9 -5.27 4.63 4.78
CA SER A 9 -4.55 3.59 4.04
C SER A 9 -5.45 2.88 3.03
N ASN A 10 -4.86 2.27 2.00
CA ASN A 10 -5.55 1.70 0.84
C ASN A 10 -6.06 0.25 1.04
N PHE A 11 -6.20 -0.20 2.29
CA PHE A 11 -6.43 -1.60 2.63
C PHE A 11 -7.88 -2.06 2.48
N GLY A 12 -8.84 -1.14 2.40
CA GLY A 12 -10.26 -1.46 2.33
C GLY A 12 -11.08 -0.39 1.62
N GLY A 13 -12.32 -0.75 1.26
CA GLY A 13 -13.28 0.13 0.60
C GLY A 13 -12.87 0.56 -0.81
N VAL A 14 -13.29 1.77 -1.20
CA VAL A 14 -12.98 2.37 -2.51
C VAL A 14 -11.46 2.44 -2.81
N PRO A 15 -10.58 2.80 -1.86
CA PRO A 15 -9.13 2.77 -2.09
C PRO A 15 -8.58 1.42 -2.54
N LEU A 16 -9.09 0.31 -1.98
CA LEU A 16 -8.68 -1.03 -2.40
C LEU A 16 -9.13 -1.33 -3.84
N LEU A 17 -10.33 -0.89 -4.22
CA LEU A 17 -10.79 -1.01 -5.62
C LEU A 17 -9.89 -0.23 -6.58
N ILE A 18 -9.37 0.93 -6.17
CA ILE A 18 -8.39 1.69 -6.95
C ILE A 18 -7.08 0.90 -7.11
N VAL A 19 -6.61 0.21 -6.06
CA VAL A 19 -5.43 -0.68 -6.13
C VAL A 19 -5.66 -1.84 -7.11
N ILE A 20 -6.82 -2.49 -7.02
CA ILE A 20 -7.16 -3.61 -7.94
C ILE A 20 -7.23 -3.10 -9.38
N LEU A 21 -7.87 -1.96 -9.61
CA LEU A 21 -7.92 -1.33 -10.93
C LEU A 21 -6.52 -0.98 -11.44
N ALA A 22 -5.65 -0.48 -10.58
CA ALA A 22 -4.26 -0.21 -10.91
C ALA A 22 -3.54 -1.49 -11.39
N PHE A 23 -3.74 -2.62 -10.72
CA PHE A 23 -3.19 -3.90 -11.16
C PHE A 23 -3.76 -4.34 -12.51
N VAL A 24 -5.06 -4.16 -12.76
CA VAL A 24 -5.65 -4.45 -14.08
C VAL A 24 -4.99 -3.61 -15.18
N PHE A 25 -4.77 -2.31 -14.95
CA PHE A 25 -4.05 -1.46 -15.90
C PHE A 25 -2.61 -1.91 -16.10
N MET A 26 -1.92 -2.30 -15.03
CA MET A 26 -0.54 -2.78 -15.12
C MET A 26 -0.44 -4.09 -15.91
N ILE A 27 -1.34 -5.04 -15.65
CA ILE A 27 -1.47 -6.30 -16.37
C ILE A 27 -1.76 -6.04 -17.85
N GLY A 28 -2.74 -5.19 -18.15
CA GLY A 28 -3.05 -4.77 -19.51
C GLY A 28 -1.87 -4.08 -20.19
N GLY A 29 -1.11 -3.26 -19.47
CA GLY A 29 0.11 -2.64 -19.96
C GLY A 29 1.20 -3.63 -20.32
N THR A 30 1.34 -4.72 -19.55
CA THR A 30 2.26 -5.82 -19.87
C THR A 30 1.80 -6.66 -21.05
N GLU A 31 0.51 -6.98 -21.18
CA GLU A 31 0.02 -7.84 -22.27
C GLU A 31 -0.12 -7.10 -23.60
N LEU A 32 -0.60 -5.85 -23.56
CA LEU A 32 -0.83 -5.04 -24.75
C LEU A 32 0.40 -4.25 -25.18
N LEU A 33 1.54 -4.43 -24.49
CA LEU A 33 2.75 -3.65 -24.69
C LEU A 33 2.44 -2.14 -24.72
N SER A 34 1.79 -1.68 -23.66
CA SER A 34 1.27 -0.32 -23.54
C SER A 34 1.87 0.38 -22.33
N TRP A 35 2.89 1.20 -22.60
CA TRP A 35 3.61 1.99 -21.59
C TRP A 35 2.72 2.97 -20.81
N TRP A 36 1.71 3.57 -21.46
CA TRP A 36 0.80 4.50 -20.79
C TRP A 36 -0.09 3.80 -19.75
N MET A 37 -0.48 2.56 -19.99
CA MET A 37 -1.26 1.77 -19.02
C MET A 37 -0.43 1.43 -17.78
N LEU A 38 0.87 1.13 -17.96
CA LEU A 38 1.80 0.95 -16.84
C LEU A 38 1.93 2.23 -16.01
N ILE A 39 2.08 3.39 -16.65
CA ILE A 39 2.18 4.69 -15.97
C ILE A 39 0.89 4.99 -15.20
N ILE A 40 -0.28 4.82 -15.83
CA ILE A 40 -1.58 5.03 -15.17
C ILE A 40 -1.74 4.09 -13.97
N GLY A 41 -1.35 2.82 -14.11
CA GLY A 41 -1.33 1.87 -13.01
C GLY A 41 -0.52 2.40 -11.82
N TRP A 42 0.70 2.90 -12.05
CA TRP A 42 1.52 3.48 -10.99
C TRP A 42 0.85 4.70 -10.33
N VAL A 43 0.31 5.61 -11.14
CA VAL A 43 -0.39 6.80 -10.63
C VAL A 43 -1.59 6.40 -9.75
N LEU A 44 -2.35 5.37 -10.15
CA LEU A 44 -3.48 4.86 -9.37
C LEU A 44 -3.04 4.22 -8.05
N ILE A 45 -1.92 3.47 -8.01
CA ILE A 45 -1.36 2.94 -6.75
C ILE A 45 -1.07 4.10 -5.79
N PHE A 46 -0.37 5.15 -6.25
CA PHE A 46 -0.07 6.29 -5.39
C PHE A 46 -1.33 7.08 -4.99
N ALA A 47 -2.29 7.23 -5.91
CA ALA A 47 -3.56 7.90 -5.65
C ALA A 47 -4.42 7.13 -4.61
N SER A 48 -4.28 5.81 -4.53
CA SER A 48 -5.01 5.00 -3.54
C SER A 48 -4.56 5.29 -2.10
N GLY A 49 -3.35 5.81 -1.90
CA GLY A 49 -2.83 6.21 -0.60
C GLY A 49 -3.51 7.46 -0.05
N GLY A 50 -3.91 7.43 1.22
CA GLY A 50 -4.51 8.58 1.88
C GLY A 50 -3.46 9.59 2.36
N ILE A 51 -3.78 10.88 2.27
CA ILE A 51 -2.87 11.97 2.65
C ILE A 51 -3.18 12.53 4.05
N SER A 52 -4.45 12.57 4.43
CA SER A 52 -4.87 13.15 5.72
C SER A 52 -6.28 12.74 6.13
N ALA A 53 -6.53 12.77 7.44
CA ALA A 53 -7.86 12.65 8.01
C ALA A 53 -8.26 13.93 8.78
N GLU A 54 -9.52 14.34 8.66
CA GLU A 54 -10.08 15.56 9.27
C GLU A 54 -11.47 15.26 9.86
N ILE A 55 -11.79 15.83 11.02
CA ILE A 55 -13.13 15.78 11.61
C ILE A 55 -13.81 17.12 11.38
N LYS A 56 -15.02 17.14 10.82
CA LYS A 56 -15.81 18.36 10.63
C LYS A 56 -17.29 18.06 10.82
N ASN A 57 -17.96 18.79 11.71
CA ASN A 57 -19.41 18.71 11.96
C ASN A 57 -19.88 17.24 12.05
N ASP A 58 -19.31 16.50 12.99
CA ASP A 58 -19.62 15.09 13.24
C ASP A 58 -19.39 14.13 12.04
N THR A 59 -18.51 14.53 11.13
CA THR A 59 -18.07 13.65 10.04
C THR A 59 -16.56 13.50 10.02
N LEU A 60 -16.10 12.27 9.91
CA LEU A 60 -14.71 11.92 9.65
C LEU A 60 -14.47 11.92 8.13
N ILE A 61 -13.68 12.88 7.66
CA ILE A 61 -13.31 13.07 6.27
C ILE A 61 -11.92 12.47 6.03
N LEU A 62 -11.87 11.40 5.24
CA LEU A 62 -10.64 10.75 4.80
C LEU A 62 -10.29 11.26 3.40
N ARG A 63 -9.09 11.84 3.23
CA ARG A 63 -8.66 12.40 1.95
C ARG A 63 -7.72 11.44 1.21
N TYR A 64 -8.18 10.93 0.07
CA TYR A 64 -7.45 10.06 -0.87
C TYR A 64 -7.20 10.80 -2.20
N GLY A 65 -6.56 10.14 -3.17
CA GLY A 65 -6.42 10.65 -4.54
C GLY A 65 -5.69 11.98 -4.60
N PHE A 66 -4.54 12.07 -3.94
CA PHE A 66 -3.80 13.32 -3.79
C PHE A 66 -4.57 14.44 -3.06
N GLY A 67 -5.56 14.07 -2.24
CA GLY A 67 -6.39 14.99 -1.48
C GLY A 67 -7.67 15.43 -2.20
N LEU A 68 -7.87 14.98 -3.45
CA LEU A 68 -9.00 15.33 -4.30
C LEU A 68 -10.23 14.45 -4.07
N LEU A 69 -10.05 13.27 -3.46
CA LEU A 69 -11.14 12.33 -3.16
C LEU A 69 -11.44 12.30 -1.66
N PRO A 70 -12.38 13.13 -1.18
CA PRO A 70 -12.85 13.08 0.21
C PRO A 70 -13.89 11.97 0.38
N ILE A 71 -13.58 10.98 1.22
CA ILE A 71 -14.54 10.00 1.73
C ILE A 71 -15.07 10.51 3.07
N LYS A 72 -16.36 10.82 3.13
CA LYS A 72 -17.02 11.28 4.36
C LYS A 72 -17.66 10.09 5.06
N LEU A 73 -17.29 9.86 6.31
CA LEU A 73 -17.90 8.89 7.20
C LEU A 73 -18.65 9.67 8.27
N LYS A 74 -19.96 9.47 8.38
CA LYS A 74 -20.74 10.00 9.50
C LYS A 74 -20.37 9.24 10.77
N ALA A 75 -20.40 9.92 11.89
CA ALA A 75 -20.09 9.32 13.18
C ALA A 75 -21.06 8.15 13.48
N GLU A 76 -22.36 8.36 13.28
CA GLU A 76 -23.42 7.33 13.38
C GLU A 76 -23.16 6.05 12.57
N ASP A 77 -22.38 6.13 11.48
CA ASP A 77 -22.06 4.99 10.62
C ASP A 77 -20.89 4.15 11.17
N ILE A 78 -20.13 4.66 12.16
CA ILE A 78 -18.95 4.02 12.75
C ILE A 78 -19.41 3.13 13.90
N GLU A 79 -19.32 1.82 13.71
CA GLU A 79 -19.74 0.83 14.71
C GLU A 79 -18.64 0.55 15.73
N GLU A 80 -17.38 0.54 15.30
CA GLU A 80 -16.28 0.07 16.13
C GLU A 80 -14.95 0.71 15.70
N VAL A 81 -14.15 1.10 16.69
CA VAL A 81 -12.78 1.61 16.50
C VAL A 81 -11.82 0.67 17.20
N LEU A 82 -11.04 -0.07 16.43
CA LEU A 82 -10.04 -1.01 16.92
C LEU A 82 -8.64 -0.44 16.75
N VAL A 83 -7.90 -0.28 17.84
CA VAL A 83 -6.49 0.14 17.81
C VAL A 83 -5.64 -1.11 17.79
N LEU A 84 -5.09 -1.42 16.63
CA LEU A 84 -4.11 -2.49 16.50
C LEU A 84 -2.74 -1.94 16.89
N ASN A 85 -2.30 -2.30 18.09
CA ASN A 85 -0.95 -1.99 18.53
C ASN A 85 0.07 -2.67 17.60
N ARG A 86 1.30 -2.15 17.53
CA ARG A 86 2.34 -2.62 16.60
C ARG A 86 2.45 -4.13 16.57
N LEU A 87 2.30 -4.81 17.72
CA LEU A 87 2.36 -6.27 17.91
C LEU A 87 1.29 -7.10 17.18
N GLU A 88 0.18 -6.52 16.72
CA GLU A 88 -0.95 -7.25 16.10
C GLU A 88 -1.02 -7.11 14.57
N LYS A 89 0.07 -6.67 13.91
CA LYS A 89 0.14 -6.54 12.45
C LYS A 89 -0.16 -7.83 11.68
N GLY A 90 0.15 -9.01 12.25
CA GLY A 90 -0.21 -10.30 11.65
C GLY A 90 -1.73 -10.50 11.50
N VAL A 91 -2.54 -9.68 12.18
CA VAL A 91 -4.00 -9.69 12.12
C VAL A 91 -4.53 -8.74 11.02
N LEU A 92 -3.71 -7.87 10.40
CA LEU A 92 -4.18 -6.99 9.31
C LEU A 92 -4.78 -7.78 8.14
N LEU A 93 -4.19 -8.92 7.77
CA LEU A 93 -4.76 -9.82 6.76
C LEU A 93 -6.07 -10.48 7.22
N ARG A 94 -6.28 -10.65 8.53
CA ARG A 94 -7.57 -11.13 9.06
C ARG A 94 -8.66 -10.06 8.89
N TYR A 95 -8.32 -8.79 9.02
CA TYR A 95 -9.27 -7.69 8.82
C TYR A 95 -9.46 -7.33 7.34
N PHE A 96 -8.41 -7.43 6.54
CA PHE A 96 -8.34 -7.03 5.13
C PHE A 96 -7.68 -8.11 4.26
N PRO A 97 -8.28 -9.30 4.10
CA PRO A 97 -7.68 -10.38 3.30
C PRO A 97 -7.55 -10.01 1.82
N GLY A 98 -8.44 -9.12 1.33
CA GLY A 98 -8.47 -8.70 -0.07
C GLY A 98 -7.17 -8.06 -0.55
N ILE A 99 -6.47 -7.27 0.29
CA ILE A 99 -5.20 -6.67 -0.13
C ILE A 99 -4.10 -7.73 -0.28
N GLY A 100 -4.05 -8.70 0.64
CA GLY A 100 -3.12 -9.82 0.54
C GLY A 100 -3.36 -10.64 -0.73
N ALA A 101 -4.62 -10.98 -1.00
CA ALA A 101 -5.01 -11.69 -2.22
C ALA A 101 -4.64 -10.91 -3.49
N ALA A 102 -4.88 -9.59 -3.53
CA ALA A 102 -4.57 -8.76 -4.68
C ALA A 102 -3.06 -8.71 -4.98
N TYR A 103 -2.22 -8.44 -3.97
CA TYR A 103 -0.76 -8.43 -4.15
C TYR A 103 -0.19 -9.82 -4.43
N MET A 104 -0.75 -10.88 -3.85
CA MET A 104 -0.34 -12.26 -4.13
C MET A 104 -0.67 -12.65 -5.57
N GLY A 105 -1.90 -12.37 -6.03
CA GLY A 105 -2.32 -12.63 -7.40
C GLY A 105 -1.45 -11.87 -8.41
N MET A 106 -1.17 -10.60 -8.13
CA MET A 106 -0.27 -9.79 -8.94
C MET A 106 1.15 -10.36 -9.00
N LEU A 107 1.71 -10.76 -7.85
CA LEU A 107 3.04 -11.34 -7.78
C LEU A 107 3.13 -12.65 -8.59
N ILE A 108 2.17 -13.56 -8.41
CA ILE A 108 2.13 -14.84 -9.15
C ILE A 108 2.06 -14.57 -10.66
N TYR A 109 1.13 -13.71 -11.08
CA TYR A 109 0.94 -13.39 -12.48
C TYR A 109 2.21 -12.80 -13.12
N VAL A 110 2.81 -11.79 -12.49
CA VAL A 110 3.99 -11.12 -13.03
C VAL A 110 5.21 -12.06 -13.04
N LEU A 111 5.38 -12.92 -12.02
CA LEU A 111 6.44 -13.93 -12.03
C LEU A 111 6.29 -14.89 -13.22
N CYS A 112 5.10 -15.47 -13.42
CA CYS A 112 4.83 -16.34 -14.56
C CYS A 112 5.07 -15.62 -15.89
N ARG A 113 4.63 -14.37 -15.99
CA ARG A 113 4.74 -13.59 -17.22
C ARG A 113 6.17 -13.17 -17.54
N TYR A 114 6.95 -12.81 -16.52
CA TYR A 114 8.35 -12.41 -16.67
C TYR A 114 9.21 -13.52 -17.30
N PHE A 115 9.01 -14.78 -16.91
CA PHE A 115 9.75 -15.91 -17.50
C PHE A 115 9.32 -16.22 -18.94
N THR A 116 8.09 -15.89 -19.32
CA THR A 116 7.57 -16.09 -20.69
C THR A 116 7.81 -14.89 -21.61
N PHE A 117 8.42 -13.81 -21.11
CA PHE A 117 8.75 -12.66 -21.94
C PHE A 117 9.79 -13.01 -23.02
N PRO A 118 9.53 -12.65 -24.31
CA PRO A 118 10.50 -12.81 -25.38
C PRO A 118 11.76 -11.99 -25.07
N GLY A 119 12.93 -12.43 -25.54
CA GLY A 119 14.24 -11.85 -25.18
C GLY A 119 14.55 -10.47 -25.75
N ASN A 120 13.70 -9.95 -26.65
CA ASN A 120 13.95 -8.70 -27.39
C ASN A 120 12.91 -7.60 -27.08
N LEU A 121 12.30 -7.62 -25.89
CA LEU A 121 11.39 -6.54 -25.50
C LEU A 121 12.17 -5.27 -25.16
N LEU A 122 11.49 -4.13 -25.27
CA LEU A 122 12.03 -2.88 -24.78
C LEU A 122 12.35 -3.01 -23.27
N PRO A 123 13.51 -2.51 -22.80
CA PRO A 123 13.92 -2.59 -21.40
C PRO A 123 12.82 -2.18 -20.41
N GLY A 124 12.02 -1.16 -20.76
CA GLY A 124 10.91 -0.65 -19.96
C GLY A 124 9.89 -1.71 -19.53
N TYR A 125 9.62 -2.73 -20.33
CA TYR A 125 8.68 -3.81 -19.96
C TYR A 125 9.25 -4.72 -18.87
N TYR A 126 10.54 -5.04 -18.94
CA TYR A 126 11.21 -5.80 -17.87
C TYR A 126 11.26 -4.99 -16.58
N PHE A 127 11.47 -3.67 -16.66
CA PHE A 127 11.40 -2.79 -15.47
C PHE A 127 10.01 -2.75 -14.85
N GLY A 128 8.98 -2.60 -15.68
CA GLY A 128 7.60 -2.63 -15.21
C GLY A 128 7.34 -3.92 -14.42
N ALA A 129 7.67 -5.07 -15.00
CA ALA A 129 7.54 -6.37 -14.34
C ALA A 129 8.34 -6.47 -13.04
N LEU A 130 9.60 -6.06 -13.03
CA LEU A 130 10.43 -6.14 -11.82
C LEU A 130 9.95 -5.18 -10.73
N GLY A 131 9.53 -3.97 -11.08
CA GLY A 131 8.95 -3.02 -10.12
C GLY A 131 7.71 -3.62 -9.45
N MET A 132 6.86 -4.29 -10.22
CA MET A 132 5.68 -4.99 -9.70
C MET A 132 6.05 -6.18 -8.81
N ILE A 133 7.07 -6.96 -9.17
CA ILE A 133 7.60 -8.05 -8.32
C ILE A 133 8.11 -7.49 -7.00
N VAL A 134 9.03 -6.53 -7.04
CA VAL A 134 9.69 -5.96 -5.87
C VAL A 134 8.65 -5.35 -4.92
N ILE A 135 7.71 -4.54 -5.43
CA ILE A 135 6.70 -3.90 -4.59
C ILE A 135 5.71 -4.91 -4.03
N SER A 136 5.24 -5.85 -4.84
CA SER A 136 4.29 -6.87 -4.35
C SER A 136 4.91 -7.75 -3.28
N SER A 137 6.15 -8.21 -3.49
CA SER A 137 6.87 -8.98 -2.48
C SER A 137 7.14 -8.16 -1.21
N SER A 138 7.51 -6.89 -1.35
CA SER A 138 7.80 -6.01 -0.21
C SER A 138 6.56 -5.77 0.66
N VAL A 139 5.40 -5.55 0.03
CA VAL A 139 4.12 -5.44 0.73
C VAL A 139 3.77 -6.77 1.40
N LEU A 140 3.84 -7.89 0.69
CA LEU A 140 3.53 -9.21 1.26
C LEU A 140 4.44 -9.57 2.44
N ILE A 141 5.75 -9.27 2.37
CA ILE A 141 6.68 -9.44 3.50
C ILE A 141 6.26 -8.59 4.69
N SER A 142 5.88 -7.33 4.42
CA SER A 142 5.47 -6.41 5.48
C SER A 142 4.22 -6.89 6.21
N LEU A 143 3.35 -7.61 5.50
CA LEU A 143 2.12 -8.23 6.02
C LEU A 143 2.38 -9.60 6.68
N ALA A 144 3.31 -10.40 6.16
CA ALA A 144 3.56 -11.77 6.63
C ALA A 144 4.51 -11.82 7.84
N ILE A 145 5.55 -10.97 7.86
CA ILE A 145 6.53 -10.98 8.94
C ILE A 145 5.99 -10.18 10.14
N PRO A 146 6.08 -10.75 11.37
CA PRO A 146 5.64 -10.07 12.57
C PRO A 146 6.32 -8.69 12.77
N PRO A 147 5.60 -7.78 13.42
CA PRO A 147 6.11 -6.47 13.82
C PRO A 147 7.30 -6.56 14.77
N GLY A 148 8.16 -5.52 14.76
CA GLY A 148 9.37 -5.47 15.61
C GLY A 148 10.57 -6.20 15.01
N LYS A 149 10.38 -6.95 13.92
CA LYS A 149 11.47 -7.52 13.11
C LYS A 149 11.81 -6.65 11.90
N THR A 150 11.78 -5.32 12.05
CA THR A 150 12.06 -4.33 10.97
C THR A 150 13.33 -4.67 10.20
N ARG A 151 14.40 -5.01 10.92
CA ARG A 151 15.67 -5.41 10.33
C ARG A 151 15.54 -6.62 9.42
N HIS A 152 14.78 -7.65 9.82
CA HIS A 152 14.56 -8.83 8.98
C HIS A 152 13.73 -8.46 7.75
N LYS A 153 12.66 -7.66 7.90
CA LYS A 153 11.83 -7.21 6.77
C LYS A 153 12.66 -6.46 5.73
N LEU A 154 13.49 -5.53 6.19
CA LEU A 154 14.38 -4.74 5.33
C LEU A 154 15.45 -5.60 4.65
N LEU A 155 16.05 -6.56 5.38
CA LEU A 155 17.01 -7.50 4.81
C LEU A 155 16.36 -8.38 3.73
N THR A 156 15.17 -8.92 3.99
CA THR A 156 14.44 -9.74 3.02
C THR A 156 14.05 -8.92 1.78
N ALA A 157 13.54 -7.69 1.97
CA ALA A 157 13.21 -6.80 0.86
C ALA A 157 14.46 -6.43 0.03
N GLY A 158 15.59 -6.15 0.70
CA GLY A 158 16.88 -5.93 0.05
C GLY A 158 17.37 -7.16 -0.73
N PHE A 159 17.20 -8.35 -0.18
CA PHE A 159 17.55 -9.60 -0.88
C PHE A 159 16.68 -9.80 -2.13
N ILE A 160 15.37 -9.60 -2.03
CA ILE A 160 14.47 -9.67 -3.19
C ILE A 160 14.89 -8.67 -4.26
N PHE A 161 15.22 -7.46 -3.85
CA PHE A 161 15.71 -6.44 -4.77
C PHE A 161 16.99 -6.88 -5.51
N VAL A 162 17.97 -7.47 -4.81
CA VAL A 162 19.19 -8.01 -5.42
C VAL A 162 18.87 -9.13 -6.41
N VAL A 163 17.99 -10.06 -6.04
CA VAL A 163 17.55 -11.15 -6.93
C VAL A 163 16.83 -10.58 -8.17
N SER A 164 15.95 -9.60 -8.00
CA SER A 164 15.27 -8.92 -9.10
C SER A 164 16.24 -8.19 -10.04
N ALA A 165 17.26 -7.51 -9.49
CA ALA A 165 18.30 -6.87 -10.28
C ALA A 165 19.16 -7.90 -11.05
N PHE A 166 19.42 -9.06 -10.44
CA PHE A 166 20.13 -10.16 -11.12
C PHE A 166 19.30 -10.75 -12.25
N LEU A 167 17.99 -10.96 -12.03
CA LEU A 167 17.04 -11.40 -13.07
C LEU A 167 17.02 -10.44 -14.26
N LEU A 168 17.02 -9.13 -14.00
CA LEU A 168 17.13 -8.12 -15.04
C LEU A 168 18.39 -8.29 -15.89
N GLY A 169 19.54 -8.54 -15.25
CA GLY A 169 20.83 -8.71 -15.93
C GLY A 169 20.85 -9.88 -16.92
N PHE A 170 20.00 -10.91 -16.72
CA PHE A 170 19.84 -11.99 -17.69
C PHE A 170 19.08 -11.58 -18.96
N LYS A 171 18.15 -10.64 -18.86
CA LYS A 171 17.29 -10.21 -19.98
C LYS A 171 17.80 -8.93 -20.65
N VAL A 172 18.46 -8.05 -19.90
CA VAL A 172 18.88 -6.73 -20.36
C VAL A 172 20.32 -6.46 -19.88
N ARG A 173 21.27 -6.47 -20.81
CA ARG A 173 22.64 -5.97 -20.58
C ARG A 173 22.68 -4.46 -20.86
N ALA A 174 22.07 -3.65 -20.01
CA ALA A 174 22.18 -2.20 -20.11
C ALA A 174 22.44 -1.59 -18.74
N VAL A 175 23.70 -1.18 -18.56
CA VAL A 175 24.26 -0.51 -17.38
C VAL A 175 23.57 0.85 -17.15
N ASP A 176 23.04 1.47 -18.20
CA ASP A 176 22.37 2.78 -18.18
C ASP A 176 21.09 2.82 -17.34
N LEU A 177 20.60 1.65 -16.90
CA LEU A 177 19.34 1.52 -16.18
C LEU A 177 19.53 1.36 -14.66
N ILE A 178 20.78 1.32 -14.19
CA ILE A 178 21.13 1.26 -12.76
C ILE A 178 20.41 2.35 -11.94
N PRO A 179 20.30 3.61 -12.38
CA PRO A 179 19.61 4.64 -11.59
C PRO A 179 18.15 4.30 -11.29
N ILE A 180 17.42 3.78 -12.29
CA ILE A 180 16.01 3.41 -12.15
C ILE A 180 15.85 2.22 -11.19
N VAL A 181 16.75 1.24 -11.29
CA VAL A 181 16.80 0.09 -10.37
C VAL A 181 16.99 0.58 -8.94
N VAL A 182 17.96 1.45 -8.69
CA VAL A 182 18.22 2.00 -7.34
C VAL A 182 17.00 2.73 -6.78
N VAL A 183 16.32 3.57 -7.58
CA VAL A 183 15.11 4.27 -7.15
C VAL A 183 13.99 3.29 -6.74
N LEU A 184 13.77 2.23 -7.52
CA LEU A 184 12.78 1.20 -7.17
C LEU A 184 13.14 0.50 -5.85
N GLY A 185 14.42 0.20 -5.63
CA GLY A 185 14.91 -0.37 -4.38
C GLY A 185 14.67 0.55 -3.19
N MET A 186 14.94 1.85 -3.35
CA MET A 186 14.68 2.85 -2.31
C MET A 186 13.19 2.94 -1.97
N ILE A 187 12.32 2.96 -2.98
CA ILE A 187 10.86 2.97 -2.78
C ILE A 187 10.42 1.73 -2.01
N ALA A 188 10.90 0.54 -2.40
CA ALA A 188 10.54 -0.71 -1.76
C ALA A 188 10.97 -0.76 -0.28
N LEU A 189 12.22 -0.39 0.00
CA LEU A 189 12.75 -0.31 1.37
C LEU A 189 12.00 0.72 2.21
N TRP A 190 11.69 1.88 1.61
CA TRP A 190 10.90 2.91 2.26
C TRP A 190 9.49 2.42 2.59
N THR A 191 8.80 1.74 1.66
CA THR A 191 7.47 1.16 1.90
C THR A 191 7.50 0.17 3.07
N VAL A 192 8.48 -0.72 3.11
CA VAL A 192 8.64 -1.69 4.20
C VAL A 192 8.87 -0.99 5.53
N TYR A 193 9.75 0.01 5.54
CA TYR A 193 10.04 0.80 6.74
C TYR A 193 8.81 1.57 7.24
N ASP A 194 8.13 2.31 6.35
CA ASP A 194 6.96 3.13 6.67
C ASP A 194 5.81 2.26 7.18
N MET A 195 5.57 1.12 6.54
CA MET A 195 4.59 0.14 7.02
C MET A 195 4.97 -0.39 8.40
N ASP A 196 6.25 -0.58 8.73
CA ASP A 196 6.63 -1.19 10.01
C ASP A 196 6.56 -0.22 11.20
N ILE A 197 6.86 1.07 10.99
CA ILE A 197 6.86 2.10 12.06
C ILE A 197 5.48 2.66 12.39
N GLN A 198 4.49 2.50 11.51
CA GLN A 198 3.15 3.03 11.72
C GLN A 198 2.34 2.18 12.72
N ASP A 199 1.53 2.86 13.53
CA ASP A 199 0.43 2.26 14.31
C ASP A 199 -0.83 2.21 13.44
N TYR A 200 -1.71 1.23 13.68
CA TYR A 200 -2.85 0.95 12.82
C TYR A 200 -4.16 1.09 13.59
N ILE A 201 -5.12 1.81 13.01
CA ILE A 201 -6.45 2.01 13.57
C ILE A 201 -7.44 1.48 12.54
N VAL A 202 -8.16 0.42 12.89
CA VAL A 202 -9.22 -0.14 12.06
C VAL A 202 -10.53 0.53 12.44
N LEU A 203 -11.17 1.15 11.45
CA LEU A 203 -12.51 1.70 11.58
C LEU A 203 -13.48 0.74 10.91
N LYS A 204 -14.41 0.19 11.69
CA LYS A 204 -15.50 -0.61 11.16
C LYS A 204 -16.74 0.28 11.03
N THR A 205 -17.30 0.34 9.84
CA THR A 205 -18.54 1.08 9.55
C THR A 205 -19.58 0.14 8.97
N ARG A 206 -20.85 0.58 8.98
CA ARG A 206 -21.96 -0.16 8.35
C ARG A 206 -21.71 -0.52 6.88
N LYS A 207 -20.88 0.27 6.18
CA LYS A 207 -20.58 0.13 4.75
C LYS A 207 -19.25 -0.61 4.47
N GLY A 208 -18.46 -0.93 5.49
CA GLY A 208 -17.20 -1.64 5.32
C GLY A 208 -16.14 -1.26 6.34
N LYS A 209 -14.91 -1.71 6.09
CA LYS A 209 -13.77 -1.44 6.97
C LYS A 209 -12.80 -0.46 6.30
N TYR A 210 -12.29 0.48 7.09
CA TYR A 210 -11.26 1.44 6.69
C TYR A 210 -10.06 1.31 7.62
N LEU A 211 -8.89 1.56 7.09
CA LEU A 211 -7.65 1.51 7.85
C LEU A 211 -7.03 2.89 7.90
N LEU A 212 -6.72 3.37 9.10
CA LEU A 212 -5.90 4.54 9.32
C LEU A 212 -4.55 4.11 9.86
N THR A 213 -3.52 4.85 9.48
CA THR A 213 -2.18 4.72 10.02
C THR A 213 -1.82 5.96 10.80
N SER A 214 -1.07 5.78 11.89
CA SER A 214 -0.57 6.89 12.68
C SER A 214 0.92 6.76 12.99
N ASN A 215 1.61 7.88 12.82
CA ASN A 215 2.98 8.10 13.29
C ASN A 215 3.01 8.98 14.55
N ALA A 216 1.84 9.31 15.13
CA ALA A 216 1.77 10.14 16.32
C ALA A 216 2.06 9.30 17.58
N PRO A 217 2.62 9.89 18.66
CA PRO A 217 2.74 9.22 19.95
C PRO A 217 1.39 8.65 20.40
N ARG A 218 1.39 7.45 20.99
CA ARG A 218 0.19 6.71 21.40
C ARG A 218 -0.84 7.57 22.15
N ASN A 219 -0.39 8.42 23.09
CA ASN A 219 -1.29 9.31 23.83
C ASN A 219 -2.05 10.31 22.93
N LYS A 220 -1.46 10.74 21.81
CA LYS A 220 -2.14 11.59 20.81
C LYS A 220 -3.10 10.79 19.94
N VAL A 221 -2.80 9.53 19.67
CA VAL A 221 -3.69 8.61 18.96
C VAL A 221 -4.91 8.29 19.82
N GLU A 222 -4.71 7.94 21.09
CA GLU A 222 -5.78 7.72 22.05
C GLU A 222 -6.60 8.98 22.28
N LYS A 223 -5.98 10.17 22.35
CA LYS A 223 -6.71 11.44 22.42
C LYS A 223 -7.47 11.77 21.13
N ALA A 224 -6.93 11.42 19.97
CA ALA A 224 -7.63 11.58 18.69
C ALA A 224 -8.81 10.61 18.58
N ILE A 225 -8.65 9.37 19.04
CA ILE A 225 -9.71 8.37 19.07
C ILE A 225 -10.77 8.74 20.10
N LYS A 226 -10.36 9.19 21.29
CA LYS A 226 -11.30 9.77 22.26
C LYS A 226 -12.02 10.97 21.70
N ALA A 227 -11.35 11.88 21.00
CA ALA A 227 -12.03 12.99 20.34
C ALA A 227 -12.98 12.54 19.22
N VAL A 228 -12.65 11.46 18.50
CA VAL A 228 -13.57 10.82 17.55
C VAL A 228 -14.77 10.22 18.30
N MET A 229 -14.53 9.48 19.39
CA MET A 229 -15.55 8.82 20.22
C MET A 229 -16.41 9.77 21.06
N GLU A 230 -15.86 10.89 21.52
CA GLU A 230 -16.57 11.93 22.27
C GLU A 230 -17.43 12.76 21.31
N ALA A 231 -16.90 13.10 20.12
CA ALA A 231 -17.72 13.67 19.05
C ALA A 231 -18.86 12.72 18.63
N LEU A 232 -18.62 11.40 18.69
CA LEU A 232 -19.59 10.34 18.43
C LEU A 232 -20.66 10.17 19.55
N SER A 233 -20.46 10.72 20.76
CA SER A 233 -21.28 10.40 21.95
C SER A 233 -22.03 11.59 22.57
N ASP A 234 -21.84 12.81 22.07
CA ASP A 234 -22.52 14.03 22.55
C ASP A 234 -23.91 14.26 21.90
N ASP A 235 -24.48 13.22 21.27
CA ASP A 235 -25.90 13.08 20.89
C ASP A 235 -26.52 11.86 21.59
#